data_AF-L8JP33-F1
#
_entry.id   AF-L8JP33-F1
#
_cell.length_a   1.000
_cell.length_b   1.000
_cell.length_c   1.000
_cell.angle_alpha   90.00
_cell.angle_beta   90.00
_cell.angle_gamma   90.00
#
_symmetry.space_group_name_H-M   'P 1'
#
loop_
_entity.id
_entity.type
_entity.pdbx_description
1 polymer ?
#
loop_
_entity_poly.entity_id
_entity_poly.type
_entity_poly.pdbx_seq_one_letter_code
_entity_poly.pdbx_strand_id
1 'polypeptide(L)'
;MDERDYQQIESYLQKELEGEELARFEARMAADPEFAATVETYLAINSHLQARVDRKEGEENLKRTIGHVSAGHFNETNQKGKVISLKSRVYWAAAASLLLLISFVYILNLQSTPTYEEYAHYEPLTLSSRSENEQLLTQSAEAAFNSGQYTKASQHLEELLASNPDHINIKLYLALSLIEIGEYTRAEVHLKAIEQGNSIYAPTANWYLALSYLKQGDKRACIAALKNIPPESSKYKEAQELLKKLSR
;
A
#
# COMPACT_ATOMS: atom_id res chain seq x y z
N MET A 1 33.50 49.38 -9.28
CA MET A 1 34.78 49.11 -8.59
C MET A 1 35.92 49.22 -9.59
N ASP A 2 37.03 49.79 -9.14
CA ASP A 2 38.26 50.03 -9.91
C ASP A 2 39.33 48.99 -9.52
N GLU A 3 40.35 48.77 -10.35
CA GLU A 3 41.40 47.76 -10.14
C GLU A 3 42.16 47.97 -8.80
N ARG A 4 42.27 49.24 -8.39
CA ARG A 4 42.85 49.67 -7.11
C ARG A 4 42.06 49.18 -5.89
N ASP A 5 40.75 48.99 -6.02
CA ASP A 5 39.90 48.52 -4.92
C ASP A 5 40.27 47.07 -4.55
N TYR A 6 40.55 46.23 -5.55
CA TYR A 6 40.93 44.83 -5.31
C TYR A 6 42.31 44.71 -4.65
N GLN A 7 43.27 45.55 -5.04
CA GLN A 7 44.60 45.59 -4.43
C GLN A 7 44.54 45.98 -2.94
N GLN A 8 43.67 46.92 -2.57
CA GLN A 8 43.48 47.30 -1.18
C GLN A 8 42.85 46.18 -0.35
N ILE A 9 41.88 45.44 -0.92
CA ILE A 9 41.27 44.29 -0.26
C ILE A 9 42.30 43.19 -0.03
N GLU A 10 43.15 42.89 -1.02
CA GLU A 10 44.21 41.90 -0.88
C GLU A 10 45.25 42.29 0.19
N SER A 11 45.68 43.55 0.18
CA SER A 11 46.60 44.09 1.20
C SER A 11 45.99 44.01 2.61
N TYR A 12 44.68 44.27 2.75
CA TYR A 12 43.95 44.10 4.00
C TYR A 12 43.95 42.64 4.48
N LEU A 13 43.69 41.68 3.58
CA LEU A 13 43.70 40.25 3.89
C LEU A 13 45.07 39.72 4.33
N GLN A 14 46.14 40.28 3.77
CA GLN A 14 47.52 39.95 4.10
C GLN A 14 48.04 40.70 5.35
N LYS A 15 47.21 41.58 5.95
CA LYS A 15 47.54 42.47 7.08
C LYS A 15 48.69 43.44 6.78
N GLU A 16 48.78 43.90 5.54
CA GLU A 16 49.80 44.85 5.08
C GLU A 16 49.33 46.32 5.15
N LEU A 17 48.03 46.56 5.37
CA LEU A 17 47.50 47.90 5.64
C LEU A 17 47.74 48.29 7.10
N GLU A 18 48.43 49.41 7.33
CA GLU A 18 48.70 49.93 8.66
C GLU A 18 48.42 51.44 8.77
N GLY A 19 48.25 51.93 9.99
CA GLY A 19 48.13 53.36 10.28
C GLY A 19 46.91 54.04 9.61
N GLU A 20 47.16 55.14 8.91
CA GLU A 20 46.09 55.97 8.31
C GLU A 20 45.37 55.25 7.15
N GLU A 21 46.05 54.35 6.44
CA GLU A 21 45.47 53.62 5.31
C GLU A 21 44.44 52.58 5.77
N LEU A 22 44.73 51.88 6.87
CA LEU A 22 43.80 50.94 7.50
C LEU A 22 42.55 51.68 8.01
N ALA A 23 42.73 52.81 8.70
CA ALA A 23 41.61 53.61 9.21
C ALA A 23 40.69 54.12 8.09
N ARG A 24 41.26 54.52 6.95
CA ARG A 24 40.49 54.94 5.76
C ARG A 24 39.76 53.76 5.12
N PHE A 25 40.39 52.59 5.06
CA PHE A 25 39.78 51.37 4.54
C PHE A 25 38.57 50.95 5.40
N GLU A 26 38.73 50.90 6.72
CA GLU A 26 37.65 50.56 7.65
C GLU A 26 36.51 51.59 7.64
N ALA A 27 36.84 52.89 7.56
CA ALA A 27 35.84 53.94 7.43
C ALA A 27 35.04 53.81 6.13
N ARG A 28 35.69 53.48 5.01
CA ARG A 28 35.03 53.22 3.73
C ARG A 28 34.15 51.97 3.79
N MET A 29 34.63 50.89 4.41
CA MET A 29 33.85 49.68 4.64
C MET A 29 32.60 49.95 5.49
N ALA A 30 32.65 50.89 6.44
CA ALA A 30 31.48 51.28 7.22
C ALA A 30 30.51 52.20 6.46
N ALA A 31 31.03 53.05 5.56
CA ALA A 31 30.24 54.04 4.83
C ALA A 31 29.62 53.53 3.52
N ASP A 32 30.23 52.54 2.87
CA ASP A 32 29.83 52.01 1.57
C ASP A 32 29.44 50.52 1.66
N PRO A 33 28.12 50.20 1.67
CA PRO A 33 27.63 48.83 1.75
C PRO A 33 28.05 47.94 0.58
N GLU A 34 28.22 48.48 -0.64
CA GLU A 34 28.61 47.71 -1.83
C GLU A 34 30.08 47.26 -1.72
N PHE A 35 30.93 48.17 -1.24
CA PHE A 35 32.32 47.85 -0.94
C PHE A 35 32.41 46.80 0.18
N ALA A 36 31.66 46.98 1.29
CA ALA A 36 31.65 46.04 2.42
C ALA A 36 31.28 44.61 2.02
N ALA A 37 30.22 44.44 1.21
CA ALA A 37 29.80 43.13 0.72
C ALA A 37 30.89 42.45 -0.13
N THR A 38 31.66 43.23 -0.87
CA THR A 38 32.79 42.72 -1.65
C THR A 38 33.94 42.27 -0.75
N VAL A 39 34.31 43.06 0.28
CA VAL A 39 35.34 42.66 1.26
C VAL A 39 34.94 41.36 1.96
N GLU A 40 33.68 41.23 2.37
CA GLU A 40 33.16 40.01 3.02
C GLU A 40 33.29 38.78 2.12
N THR A 41 32.97 38.93 0.82
CA THR A 41 33.11 37.86 -0.15
C THR A 41 34.56 37.38 -0.27
N TYR A 42 35.51 38.31 -0.30
CA TYR A 42 36.95 37.99 -0.38
C TYR A 42 37.48 37.36 0.92
N LEU A 43 37.04 37.82 2.09
CA LEU A 43 37.33 37.20 3.39
C LEU A 43 36.85 35.74 3.44
N ALA A 44 35.63 35.49 2.95
CA ALA A 44 35.06 34.14 2.91
C ALA A 44 35.90 33.22 2.00
N ILE A 45 36.31 33.69 0.82
CA ILE A 45 37.16 32.92 -0.11
C ILE A 45 38.52 32.62 0.51
N ASN A 46 39.19 33.60 1.13
CA ASN A 46 40.50 33.42 1.72
C ASN A 46 40.48 32.43 2.91
N SER A 47 39.46 32.52 3.77
CA SER A 47 39.29 31.59 4.90
C SER A 47 39.11 30.13 4.43
N HIS A 48 38.39 29.92 3.33
CA HIS A 48 38.22 28.60 2.72
C HIS A 48 39.50 28.07 2.05
N LEU A 49 40.32 28.95 1.48
CA LEU A 49 41.62 28.58 0.91
C LEU A 49 42.64 28.21 1.98
N GLN A 50 42.77 29.00 3.05
CA GLN A 50 43.65 28.67 4.18
C GLN A 50 43.27 27.34 4.83
N ALA A 51 41.97 27.10 5.07
CA ALA A 51 41.49 25.83 5.61
C ALA A 51 41.81 24.61 4.70
N ARG A 52 41.96 24.82 3.38
CA ARG A 52 42.40 23.76 2.44
C ARG A 52 43.91 23.54 2.51
N VAL A 53 44.70 24.59 2.69
CA VAL A 53 46.15 24.49 2.85
C VAL A 53 46.51 23.78 4.15
N ASP A 54 45.91 24.19 5.27
CA ASP A 54 46.11 23.57 6.59
C ASP A 54 45.71 22.09 6.61
N ARG A 55 44.63 21.74 5.91
CA ARG A 55 44.20 20.35 5.74
C ARG A 55 45.21 19.52 4.97
N LYS A 56 45.78 20.08 3.89
CA LYS A 56 46.79 19.39 3.07
C LYS A 56 48.08 19.17 3.87
N GLU A 57 48.50 20.15 4.66
CA GLU A 57 49.65 20.01 5.55
C GLU A 57 49.39 19.00 6.68
N GLY A 58 48.20 19.02 7.28
CA GLY A 58 47.76 18.03 8.27
C GLY A 58 47.74 16.60 7.73
N GLU A 59 47.28 16.41 6.48
CA GLU A 59 47.31 15.11 5.81
C GLU A 59 48.74 14.60 5.54
N GLU A 60 49.66 15.48 5.13
CA GLU A 60 51.06 15.08 4.95
C GLU A 60 51.72 14.70 6.28
N ASN A 61 51.47 15.47 7.34
CA ASN A 61 51.99 15.18 8.67
C ASN A 61 51.41 13.89 9.25
N LEU A 62 50.13 13.62 9.01
CA LEU A 62 49.51 12.35 9.38
C LEU A 62 50.14 11.17 8.62
N LYS A 63 50.37 11.30 7.31
CA LYS A 63 51.07 10.27 6.51
C LYS A 63 52.48 10.00 7.01
N ARG A 64 53.26 11.04 7.33
CA ARG A 64 54.61 10.88 7.92
C ARG A 64 54.55 10.17 9.27
N THR A 65 53.62 10.55 10.13
CA THR A 65 53.45 9.95 11.47
C THR A 65 53.04 8.49 11.37
N ILE A 66 52.05 8.16 10.53
CA ILE A 66 51.62 6.77 10.30
C ILE A 66 52.76 5.95 9.70
N GLY A 67 53.51 6.51 8.74
CA GLY A 67 54.68 5.86 8.16
C GLY A 67 55.72 5.48 9.21
N HIS A 68 56.10 6.43 10.07
CA HIS A 68 57.06 6.22 11.15
C HIS A 68 56.57 5.23 12.22
N VAL A 69 55.30 5.29 12.61
CA VAL A 69 54.70 4.38 13.60
C VAL A 69 54.53 2.96 13.03
N SER A 70 54.23 2.83 11.74
CA SER A 70 54.07 1.52 11.09
C SER A 70 55.38 0.74 10.95
N ALA A 71 56.52 1.44 10.79
CA ALA A 71 57.83 0.80 10.68
C ALA A 71 58.29 0.07 11.95
N GLY A 72 57.82 0.49 13.13
CA GLY A 72 58.16 -0.13 14.42
C GLY A 72 57.27 -1.29 14.86
N HIS A 73 56.10 -1.48 14.23
CA HIS A 73 55.07 -2.42 14.70
C HIS A 73 54.58 -3.43 13.65
N PHE A 74 55.03 -3.35 12.40
CA PHE A 74 54.51 -4.20 11.31
C PHE A 74 55.54 -5.13 10.65
N ASN A 75 56.67 -5.38 11.33
CA ASN A 75 57.61 -6.44 10.93
C ASN A 75 57.62 -7.54 12.00
N GLU A 76 56.58 -8.37 12.02
CA GLU A 76 56.73 -9.78 12.36
C GLU A 76 55.51 -10.59 11.90
N THR A 77 55.80 -11.79 11.37
CA THR A 77 54.91 -12.89 10.97
C THR A 77 54.26 -12.87 9.57
N ASN A 78 55.02 -13.45 8.63
CA ASN A 78 54.53 -14.13 7.44
C ASN A 78 53.54 -15.26 7.81
N GLN A 79 52.23 -14.97 7.83
CA GLN A 79 51.21 -15.98 7.51
C GLN A 79 50.15 -15.36 6.59
N LYS A 80 50.14 -15.82 5.33
CA LYS A 80 49.11 -15.49 4.33
C LYS A 80 47.76 -16.07 4.74
N GLY A 81 47.00 -15.33 5.55
CA GLY A 81 45.56 -15.55 5.70
C GLY A 81 44.85 -15.19 4.39
N LYS A 82 44.20 -16.16 3.75
CA LYS A 82 43.41 -15.92 2.53
C LYS A 82 42.16 -15.11 2.91
N VAL A 83 42.19 -13.81 2.67
CA VAL A 83 41.04 -12.92 2.88
C VAL A 83 40.01 -13.20 1.78
N ILE A 84 38.92 -13.87 2.13
CA ILE A 84 37.79 -14.11 1.21
C ILE A 84 36.82 -12.94 1.38
N SER A 85 36.59 -12.16 0.32
CA SER A 85 35.67 -11.03 0.35
C SER A 85 34.21 -11.51 0.43
N LEU A 86 33.55 -11.29 1.56
CA LEU A 86 32.15 -11.69 1.76
C LEU A 86 31.14 -10.85 0.94
N LYS A 87 31.55 -9.72 0.36
CA LYS A 87 30.65 -8.80 -0.34
C LYS A 87 29.86 -9.50 -1.46
N SER A 88 30.49 -10.40 -2.22
CA SER A 88 29.80 -11.15 -3.29
C SER A 88 28.72 -12.10 -2.76
N ARG A 89 28.98 -12.82 -1.65
CA ARG A 89 28.04 -13.80 -1.10
C ARG A 89 26.80 -13.14 -0.47
N VAL A 90 26.96 -11.94 0.08
CA VAL A 90 25.84 -11.17 0.64
C VAL A 90 24.88 -10.69 -0.47
N TYR A 91 25.40 -10.27 -1.63
CA TYR A 91 24.54 -9.92 -2.79
C TYR A 91 23.76 -11.14 -3.33
N TRP A 92 24.39 -12.31 -3.43
CA TRP A 92 23.70 -13.54 -3.84
C TRP A 92 22.66 -14.01 -2.81
N ALA A 93 22.95 -13.87 -1.50
CA ALA A 93 21.99 -14.18 -0.45
C ALA A 93 20.78 -13.23 -0.45
N ALA A 94 20.99 -11.93 -0.67
CA ALA A 94 19.92 -10.95 -0.81
C ALA A 94 19.04 -11.23 -2.03
N ALA A 95 19.64 -11.53 -3.19
CA ALA A 95 18.90 -11.89 -4.40
C ALA A 95 18.08 -13.19 -4.23
N ALA A 96 18.65 -14.21 -3.56
CA ALA A 96 17.96 -15.46 -3.27
C ALA A 96 16.76 -15.24 -2.32
N SER A 97 16.87 -14.35 -1.33
CA SER A 97 15.76 -14.03 -0.42
C SER A 97 14.59 -13.37 -1.16
N LEU A 98 14.86 -12.54 -2.17
CA LEU A 98 13.82 -11.93 -2.99
C LEU A 98 13.10 -12.98 -3.85
N LEU A 99 13.86 -13.89 -4.47
CA LEU A 99 13.27 -15.01 -5.24
C LEU A 99 12.48 -15.96 -4.35
N LEU A 100 12.95 -16.24 -3.13
CA LEU A 100 12.22 -17.05 -2.15
C LEU A 100 10.94 -16.36 -1.70
N LEU A 101 10.94 -15.05 -1.48
CA LEU A 101 9.74 -14.30 -1.13
C LEU A 101 8.73 -14.28 -2.29
N ILE A 102 9.19 -14.02 -3.51
CA ILE A 102 8.32 -14.05 -4.70
C ILE A 102 7.76 -15.46 -4.92
N SER A 103 8.59 -16.49 -4.79
CA SER A 103 8.17 -17.88 -4.91
C SER A 103 7.22 -18.29 -3.77
N PHE A 104 7.44 -17.80 -2.55
CA PHE A 104 6.55 -18.03 -1.41
C PHE A 104 5.19 -17.36 -1.61
N VAL A 105 5.15 -16.09 -2.04
CA VAL A 105 3.91 -15.40 -2.42
C VAL A 105 3.21 -16.11 -3.58
N TYR A 106 3.97 -16.57 -4.57
CA TYR A 106 3.42 -17.33 -5.70
C TYR A 106 2.84 -18.68 -5.25
N ILE A 107 3.50 -19.41 -4.34
CA ILE A 107 3.03 -20.67 -3.76
C ILE A 107 1.78 -20.45 -2.90
N LEU A 108 1.72 -19.37 -2.13
CA LEU A 108 0.51 -18.99 -1.38
C LEU A 108 -0.67 -18.68 -2.32
N ASN A 109 -0.41 -18.04 -3.47
CA ASN A 109 -1.43 -17.83 -4.50
C ASN A 109 -1.76 -19.11 -5.30
N LEU A 110 -0.92 -20.15 -5.23
CA LEU A 110 -1.15 -21.43 -5.90
C LEU A 110 -2.13 -22.32 -5.12
N GLN A 111 -2.38 -22.03 -3.85
CA GLN A 111 -3.49 -22.63 -3.12
C GLN A 111 -4.79 -21.94 -3.55
N SER A 112 -5.45 -22.51 -4.56
CA SER A 112 -6.74 -22.05 -5.07
C SER A 112 -7.84 -22.21 -4.01
N THR A 113 -7.94 -21.24 -3.09
CA THR A 113 -9.08 -21.14 -2.18
C THR A 113 -10.32 -20.81 -3.01
N PRO A 114 -11.45 -21.52 -2.83
CA PRO A 114 -12.66 -21.21 -3.57
C PRO A 114 -13.08 -19.76 -3.27
N THR A 115 -13.28 -18.96 -4.32
CA THR A 115 -13.69 -17.57 -4.18
C THR A 115 -15.19 -17.43 -4.37
N TYR A 116 -15.77 -16.38 -3.80
CA TYR A 116 -17.19 -16.08 -3.94
C TYR A 116 -17.62 -15.96 -5.41
N GLU A 117 -16.81 -15.31 -6.22
CA GLU A 117 -17.07 -14.99 -7.63
C GLU A 117 -17.15 -16.24 -8.51
N GLU A 118 -16.52 -17.35 -8.10
CA GLU A 118 -16.60 -18.64 -8.81
C GLU A 118 -18.00 -19.27 -8.67
N TYR A 119 -18.77 -18.88 -7.65
CA TYR A 119 -20.04 -19.52 -7.29
C TYR A 119 -21.24 -18.56 -7.32
N ALA A 120 -21.03 -17.25 -7.24
CA ALA A 120 -22.06 -16.23 -7.18
C ALA A 120 -22.66 -15.94 -8.56
N HIS A 121 -23.41 -16.91 -9.10
CA HIS A 121 -24.14 -16.76 -10.35
C HIS A 121 -25.64 -16.59 -10.06
N TYR A 122 -26.17 -15.42 -10.37
CA TYR A 122 -27.57 -15.09 -10.16
C TYR A 122 -28.38 -15.30 -11.44
N GLU A 123 -29.51 -15.97 -11.30
CA GLU A 123 -30.52 -15.96 -12.34
C GLU A 123 -31.11 -14.55 -12.47
N PRO A 124 -31.39 -14.08 -13.69
CA PRO A 124 -32.04 -12.78 -13.89
C PRO A 124 -33.31 -12.67 -13.05
N LEU A 125 -33.47 -11.54 -12.35
CA LEU A 125 -34.69 -11.21 -11.64
C LEU A 125 -35.80 -11.02 -12.66
N THR A 126 -36.87 -11.80 -12.49
CA THR A 126 -38.14 -11.62 -13.18
C THR A 126 -39.26 -11.73 -12.15
N LEU A 127 -40.09 -10.69 -12.08
CA LEU A 127 -41.17 -10.53 -11.13
C LEU A 127 -42.47 -10.31 -11.92
N SER A 128 -43.55 -10.91 -11.43
CA SER A 128 -44.88 -10.63 -11.98
C SER A 128 -45.47 -9.45 -11.22
N SER A 129 -45.88 -8.40 -11.94
CA SER A 129 -46.61 -7.29 -11.32
C SER A 129 -48.02 -7.73 -10.89
N ARG A 130 -48.49 -7.26 -9.73
CA ARG A 130 -49.85 -7.53 -9.25
C ARG A 130 -50.83 -6.38 -9.53
N SER A 131 -50.32 -5.20 -9.84
CA SER A 131 -51.11 -4.00 -10.17
C SER A 131 -50.40 -3.09 -11.17
N GLU A 132 -51.14 -2.22 -11.85
CA GLU A 132 -50.55 -1.22 -12.75
C GLU A 132 -49.60 -0.26 -12.00
N ASN A 133 -49.93 0.07 -10.74
CA ASN A 133 -49.12 0.96 -9.91
C ASN A 133 -47.78 0.33 -9.47
N GLU A 134 -47.74 -0.98 -9.25
CA GLU A 134 -46.51 -1.70 -8.90
C GLU A 134 -45.63 -2.03 -10.13
N GLN A 135 -46.18 -1.91 -11.34
CA GLN A 135 -45.50 -2.34 -12.56
C GLN A 135 -44.20 -1.57 -12.80
N LEU A 136 -44.20 -0.25 -12.64
CA LEU A 136 -43.01 0.57 -12.86
C LEU A 136 -41.91 0.27 -11.83
N LEU A 137 -42.30 0.08 -10.56
CA LEU A 137 -41.37 -0.24 -9.48
C LEU A 137 -40.76 -1.64 -9.68
N THR A 138 -41.58 -2.60 -10.10
CA THR A 138 -41.15 -3.96 -10.44
C THR A 138 -40.13 -3.94 -11.57
N GLN A 139 -40.42 -3.24 -12.67
CA GLN A 139 -39.49 -3.08 -13.80
C GLN A 139 -38.19 -2.39 -13.39
N SER A 140 -38.27 -1.40 -12.50
CA SER A 140 -37.10 -0.68 -11.98
C SER A 140 -36.21 -1.59 -11.13
N ALA A 141 -36.81 -2.44 -10.27
CA ALA A 141 -36.10 -3.43 -9.48
C ALA A 141 -35.38 -4.46 -10.38
N GLU A 142 -36.08 -5.01 -11.37
CA GLU A 142 -35.53 -5.96 -12.34
C GLU A 142 -34.36 -5.36 -13.11
N ALA A 143 -34.57 -4.18 -13.72
CA ALA A 143 -33.54 -3.50 -14.50
C ALA A 143 -32.31 -3.18 -13.66
N ALA A 144 -32.50 -2.71 -12.43
CA ALA A 144 -31.40 -2.40 -11.52
C ALA A 144 -30.62 -3.67 -11.14
N PHE A 145 -31.30 -4.76 -10.74
CA PHE A 145 -30.64 -6.01 -10.35
C PHE A 145 -29.89 -6.63 -11.52
N ASN A 146 -30.55 -6.77 -12.67
CA ASN A 146 -29.99 -7.45 -13.85
C ASN A 146 -28.85 -6.67 -14.50
N SER A 147 -28.73 -5.37 -14.24
CA SER A 147 -27.59 -4.54 -14.67
C SER A 147 -26.49 -4.40 -13.61
N GLY A 148 -26.61 -5.10 -12.47
CA GLY A 148 -25.62 -5.06 -11.39
C GLY A 148 -25.66 -3.78 -10.54
N GLN A 149 -26.71 -2.96 -10.66
CA GLN A 149 -26.92 -1.75 -9.84
C GLN A 149 -27.53 -2.12 -8.49
N TYR A 150 -26.83 -2.95 -7.70
CA TYR A 150 -27.37 -3.59 -6.50
C TYR A 150 -27.85 -2.61 -5.42
N THR A 151 -27.24 -1.43 -5.29
CA THR A 151 -27.72 -0.39 -4.38
C THR A 151 -29.14 0.07 -4.75
N LYS A 152 -29.39 0.39 -6.03
CA LYS A 152 -30.72 0.78 -6.49
C LYS A 152 -31.71 -0.39 -6.44
N ALA A 153 -31.24 -1.59 -6.79
CA ALA A 153 -32.04 -2.80 -6.71
C ALA A 153 -32.56 -3.02 -5.29
N SER A 154 -31.69 -2.90 -4.27
CA SER A 154 -32.09 -3.05 -2.87
C SER A 154 -33.16 -2.04 -2.45
N GLN A 155 -33.04 -0.78 -2.88
CA GLN A 155 -34.04 0.27 -2.58
C GLN A 155 -35.42 -0.06 -3.18
N HIS A 156 -35.47 -0.42 -4.46
CA HIS A 156 -36.74 -0.78 -5.11
C HIS A 156 -37.34 -2.07 -4.55
N LEU A 157 -36.51 -3.06 -4.21
CA LEU A 157 -36.96 -4.33 -3.63
C LEU A 157 -37.47 -4.16 -2.20
N GLU A 158 -36.89 -3.27 -1.40
CA GLU A 158 -37.40 -2.91 -0.08
C GLU A 158 -38.79 -2.28 -0.17
N GLU A 159 -39.00 -1.37 -1.11
CA GLU A 159 -40.30 -0.74 -1.34
C GLU A 159 -41.35 -1.76 -1.80
N LEU A 160 -40.99 -2.68 -2.71
CA LEU A 160 -41.88 -3.78 -3.13
C LEU A 160 -42.20 -4.73 -1.97
N LEU A 161 -41.21 -5.01 -1.11
CA LEU A 161 -41.38 -5.90 0.03
C LEU A 161 -42.27 -5.29 1.12
N ALA A 162 -42.24 -3.96 1.30
CA ALA A 162 -43.12 -3.28 2.25
C ALA A 162 -44.61 -3.51 1.93
N SER A 163 -44.95 -3.53 0.65
CA SER A 163 -46.32 -3.81 0.18
C SER A 163 -46.66 -5.30 0.14
N ASN A 164 -45.66 -6.18 -0.02
CA ASN A 164 -45.84 -7.63 -0.08
C ASN A 164 -44.83 -8.38 0.82
N PRO A 165 -44.96 -8.32 2.16
CA PRO A 165 -43.93 -8.80 3.09
C PRO A 165 -43.64 -10.29 3.04
N ASP A 166 -44.48 -11.10 2.40
CA ASP A 166 -44.31 -12.56 2.29
C ASP A 166 -43.76 -13.01 0.93
N HIS A 167 -43.49 -12.08 0.01
CA HIS A 167 -43.04 -12.43 -1.33
C HIS A 167 -41.59 -12.95 -1.34
N ILE A 168 -41.44 -14.27 -1.43
CA ILE A 168 -40.14 -14.96 -1.28
C ILE A 168 -39.10 -14.51 -2.31
N ASN A 169 -39.46 -14.37 -3.59
CA ASN A 169 -38.49 -13.89 -4.59
C ASN A 169 -37.99 -12.46 -4.29
N ILE A 170 -38.87 -11.54 -3.86
CA ILE A 170 -38.44 -10.18 -3.50
C ILE A 170 -37.46 -10.24 -2.32
N LYS A 171 -37.75 -11.04 -1.27
CA LYS A 171 -36.82 -11.24 -0.15
C LYS A 171 -35.47 -11.79 -0.60
N LEU A 172 -35.49 -12.79 -1.49
CA LEU A 172 -34.29 -13.46 -1.97
C LEU A 172 -33.41 -12.48 -2.73
N TYR A 173 -33.96 -11.76 -3.71
CA TYR A 173 -33.22 -10.81 -4.53
C TYR A 173 -32.80 -9.55 -3.76
N LEU A 174 -33.56 -9.17 -2.73
CA LEU A 174 -33.11 -8.15 -1.80
C LEU A 174 -31.86 -8.62 -1.05
N ALA A 175 -31.87 -9.83 -0.50
CA ALA A 175 -30.71 -10.38 0.18
C ALA A 175 -29.48 -10.49 -0.75
N LEU A 176 -29.67 -10.94 -1.99
CA LEU A 176 -28.61 -11.02 -3.00
C LEU A 176 -28.00 -9.63 -3.27
N SER A 177 -28.85 -8.62 -3.44
CA SER A 177 -28.39 -7.23 -3.61
C SER A 177 -27.62 -6.71 -2.39
N LEU A 178 -28.09 -7.04 -1.19
CA LEU A 178 -27.45 -6.67 0.08
C LEU A 178 -26.06 -7.33 0.23
N ILE A 179 -25.89 -8.60 -0.19
CA ILE A 179 -24.58 -9.28 -0.19
C ILE A 179 -23.60 -8.54 -1.13
N GLU A 180 -24.07 -8.08 -2.28
CA GLU A 180 -23.21 -7.39 -3.25
C GLU A 180 -22.74 -6.03 -2.77
N ILE A 181 -23.56 -5.31 -2.02
CA ILE A 181 -23.20 -4.02 -1.44
C ILE A 181 -22.53 -4.13 -0.06
N GLY A 182 -22.29 -5.35 0.44
CA GLY A 182 -21.58 -5.59 1.70
C GLY A 182 -22.45 -5.51 2.97
N GLU A 183 -23.77 -5.44 2.83
CA GLU A 183 -24.74 -5.35 3.92
C GLU A 183 -25.12 -6.76 4.44
N TYR A 184 -24.10 -7.52 4.87
CA TYR A 184 -24.23 -8.95 5.16
C TYR A 184 -25.23 -9.28 6.27
N THR A 185 -25.23 -8.51 7.36
CA THR A 185 -26.16 -8.71 8.48
C THR A 185 -27.62 -8.59 8.03
N ARG A 186 -27.91 -7.61 7.16
CA ARG A 186 -29.26 -7.40 6.63
C ARG A 186 -29.64 -8.51 5.64
N ALA A 187 -28.70 -8.92 4.80
CA ALA A 187 -28.91 -10.06 3.89
C ALA A 187 -29.24 -11.34 4.66
N GLU A 188 -28.51 -11.61 5.75
CA GLU A 188 -28.72 -12.79 6.59
C GLU A 188 -30.12 -12.84 7.19
N VAL A 189 -30.66 -11.69 7.65
CA VAL A 189 -32.05 -11.62 8.17
C VAL A 189 -33.06 -12.11 7.12
N HIS A 190 -32.95 -11.62 5.88
CA HIS A 190 -33.86 -12.02 4.82
C HIS A 190 -33.68 -13.49 4.41
N LEU A 191 -32.44 -13.98 4.32
CA LEU A 191 -32.18 -15.37 3.95
C LEU A 191 -32.62 -16.35 5.03
N LYS A 192 -32.36 -16.07 6.31
CA LYS A 192 -32.86 -16.91 7.42
C LYS A 192 -34.38 -16.96 7.47
N ALA A 193 -35.05 -15.86 7.16
CA ALA A 193 -36.51 -15.86 7.06
C ALA A 193 -37.02 -16.79 5.93
N ILE A 194 -36.29 -16.91 4.81
CA ILE A 194 -36.63 -17.84 3.73
C ILE A 194 -36.29 -19.28 4.12
N GLU A 195 -35.12 -19.49 4.72
CA GLU A 195 -34.61 -20.79 5.19
C GLU A 195 -35.54 -21.45 6.21
N GLN A 196 -36.05 -20.67 7.17
CA GLN A 196 -36.99 -21.14 8.20
C GLN A 196 -38.41 -21.35 7.68
N GLY A 197 -38.72 -20.88 6.46
CA GLY A 197 -40.00 -21.12 5.82
C GLY A 197 -40.12 -22.54 5.26
N ASN A 198 -41.34 -23.09 5.25
CA ASN A 198 -41.66 -24.36 4.58
C ASN A 198 -41.75 -24.18 3.05
N SER A 199 -40.69 -23.65 2.44
CA SER A 199 -40.65 -23.31 1.02
C SER A 199 -39.58 -24.09 0.27
N ILE A 200 -39.85 -24.38 -1.00
CA ILE A 200 -38.87 -24.97 -1.93
C ILE A 200 -37.59 -24.12 -2.08
N TYR A 201 -37.65 -22.85 -1.65
CA TYR A 201 -36.53 -21.93 -1.66
C TYR A 201 -35.56 -22.06 -0.47
N ALA A 202 -35.89 -22.83 0.58
CA ALA A 202 -35.03 -22.95 1.76
C ALA A 202 -33.60 -23.46 1.43
N PRO A 203 -33.41 -24.46 0.55
CA PRO A 203 -32.06 -24.85 0.10
C PRO A 203 -31.31 -23.74 -0.65
N THR A 204 -32.02 -22.95 -1.47
CA THR A 204 -31.45 -21.80 -2.19
C THR A 204 -31.03 -20.69 -1.21
N ALA A 205 -31.80 -20.45 -0.15
CA ALA A 205 -31.43 -19.51 0.89
C ALA A 205 -30.16 -19.96 1.65
N ASN A 206 -30.08 -21.25 2.00
CA ASN A 206 -28.87 -21.83 2.60
C ASN A 206 -27.64 -21.72 1.69
N TRP A 207 -27.82 -21.90 0.38
CA TRP A 207 -26.75 -21.69 -0.60
C TRP A 207 -26.21 -20.25 -0.56
N TYR A 208 -27.09 -19.25 -0.61
CA TYR A 208 -26.64 -17.86 -0.58
C TYR A 208 -26.16 -17.38 0.79
N LEU A 209 -26.64 -17.97 1.90
CA LEU A 209 -26.03 -17.79 3.22
C LEU A 209 -24.58 -18.27 3.21
N ALA A 210 -24.35 -19.47 2.68
CA ALA A 210 -23.00 -20.01 2.57
C ALA A 210 -22.08 -19.13 1.72
N LEU A 211 -22.56 -18.64 0.56
CA LEU A 211 -21.79 -17.74 -0.29
C LEU A 211 -21.53 -16.37 0.39
N SER A 212 -22.50 -15.83 1.13
CA SER A 212 -22.31 -14.62 1.92
C SER A 212 -21.20 -14.81 2.97
N TYR A 213 -21.19 -15.94 3.68
CA TYR A 213 -20.13 -16.25 4.65
C TYR A 213 -18.78 -16.50 3.97
N LEU A 214 -18.78 -17.13 2.78
CA LEU A 214 -17.56 -17.31 1.98
C LEU A 214 -16.94 -15.96 1.61
N LYS A 215 -17.75 -15.00 1.14
CA LYS A 215 -17.32 -13.64 0.79
C LYS A 215 -16.73 -12.88 1.99
N GLN A 216 -17.27 -13.13 3.19
CA GLN A 216 -16.77 -12.57 4.45
C GLN A 216 -15.52 -13.29 4.99
N GLY A 217 -15.13 -14.44 4.42
CA GLY A 217 -14.05 -15.28 4.93
C GLY A 217 -14.43 -16.14 6.14
N ASP A 218 -15.70 -16.16 6.56
CA ASP A 218 -16.18 -17.04 7.64
C ASP A 218 -16.39 -18.47 7.12
N LYS A 219 -15.27 -19.18 7.01
CA LYS A 219 -15.23 -20.59 6.58
C LYS A 219 -16.12 -21.49 7.44
N ARG A 220 -16.22 -21.23 8.75
CA ARG A 220 -16.98 -22.09 9.67
C ARG A 220 -18.48 -21.95 9.42
N ALA A 221 -18.98 -20.72 9.34
CA ALA A 221 -20.38 -20.44 9.05
C ALA A 221 -20.74 -20.90 7.63
N CYS A 222 -19.85 -20.69 6.66
CA CYS A 222 -20.01 -21.19 5.29
C CYS A 222 -20.25 -22.71 5.27
N ILE A 223 -19.36 -23.50 5.88
CA ILE A 223 -19.49 -24.96 5.94
C ILE A 223 -20.79 -25.39 6.64
N ALA A 224 -21.20 -24.69 7.70
CA ALA A 224 -22.43 -25.00 8.41
C ALA A 224 -23.66 -24.80 7.51
N ALA A 225 -23.74 -23.67 6.81
CA ALA A 225 -24.84 -23.40 5.88
C ALA A 225 -24.88 -24.40 4.71
N LEU A 226 -23.73 -24.77 4.14
CA LEU A 226 -23.66 -25.76 3.05
C LEU A 226 -24.18 -27.15 3.47
N LYS A 227 -23.95 -27.56 4.72
CA LYS A 227 -24.42 -28.85 5.25
C LYS A 227 -25.93 -28.91 5.43
N ASN A 228 -26.61 -27.77 5.52
CA ASN A 228 -28.07 -27.70 5.64
C ASN A 228 -28.78 -27.86 4.28
N ILE A 229 -28.04 -27.99 3.17
CA ILE A 229 -28.61 -28.20 1.84
C ILE A 229 -28.91 -29.70 1.64
N PRO A 230 -30.18 -30.09 1.47
CA PRO A 230 -30.57 -31.51 1.37
C PRO A 230 -30.18 -32.12 0.00
N PRO A 231 -29.94 -33.44 -0.08
CA PRO A 231 -29.58 -34.16 -1.32
C PRO A 231 -30.50 -33.94 -2.51
N GLU A 232 -31.78 -33.70 -2.25
CA GLU A 232 -32.84 -33.51 -3.24
C GLU A 232 -32.82 -32.10 -3.87
N SER A 233 -32.06 -31.17 -3.29
CA SER A 233 -31.95 -29.80 -3.80
C SER A 233 -31.14 -29.73 -5.09
N SER A 234 -31.55 -28.84 -6.00
CA SER A 234 -30.75 -28.47 -7.17
C SER A 234 -29.36 -27.93 -6.81
N LYS A 235 -29.21 -27.31 -5.63
CA LYS A 235 -27.93 -26.76 -5.13
C LYS A 235 -27.03 -27.76 -4.45
N TYR A 236 -27.48 -29.01 -4.24
CA TYR A 236 -26.71 -29.99 -3.49
C TYR A 236 -25.35 -30.32 -4.12
N LYS A 237 -25.29 -30.48 -5.44
CA LYS A 237 -24.04 -30.80 -6.14
C LYS A 237 -22.99 -29.71 -5.95
N GLU A 238 -23.37 -28.46 -6.21
CA GLU A 238 -22.51 -27.28 -6.02
C GLU A 238 -22.04 -27.16 -4.56
N ALA A 239 -22.93 -27.43 -3.60
CA ALA A 239 -22.62 -27.42 -2.17
C ALA A 239 -21.56 -28.46 -1.79
N GLN A 240 -21.67 -29.69 -2.29
CA GLN A 240 -20.68 -30.75 -2.03
C GLN A 240 -19.32 -30.43 -2.66
N GLU A 241 -19.31 -29.83 -3.85
CA GLU A 241 -18.08 -29.39 -4.50
C GLU A 241 -17.36 -28.31 -3.69
N LEU A 242 -18.10 -27.30 -3.23
CA LEU A 242 -17.54 -26.23 -2.40
C LEU A 242 -17.06 -26.77 -1.04
N LEU A 243 -17.84 -27.63 -0.37
CA LEU A 243 -17.41 -28.31 0.87
C LEU A 243 -16.10 -29.08 0.69
N LYS A 244 -15.94 -29.78 -0.43
CA LYS A 244 -14.71 -30.51 -0.74
C LYS A 244 -13.51 -29.59 -0.94
N LYS A 245 -13.70 -28.43 -1.59
CA LYS A 245 -12.63 -27.42 -1.73
C LYS A 245 -12.28 -26.78 -0.39
N LEU A 246 -13.26 -26.52 0.47
CA LEU A 246 -13.06 -25.92 1.78
C LEU A 246 -12.44 -26.88 2.80
N SER A 247 -12.55 -28.19 2.63
CA SER A 247 -12.00 -29.19 3.57
C SER A 247 -10.56 -29.61 3.28
N ARG A 248 -9.97 -29.12 2.18
CA ARG A 248 -8.55 -29.28 1.86
C ARG A 248 -7.71 -28.19 2.53
#